data_AF-A0A6C0P7E4-F1
#
_entry.id   AF-A0A6C0P7E4-F1
#
_cell.length_a   1.000
_cell.length_b   1.000
_cell.length_c   1.000
_cell.angle_alpha   90.00
_cell.angle_beta   90.00
_cell.angle_gamma   90.00
#
_symmetry.space_group_name_H-M   'P 1'
#
loop_
_entity.id
_entity.type
_entity.pdbx_description
1 polymer ?
#
loop_
_entity_poly.entity_id
_entity_poly.type
_entity_poly.pdbx_seq_one_letter_code
_entity_poly.pdbx_strand_id
1 'polypeptide(L)'
;MNQPTRLKALSSFLMAQRAKLTPEDAGLTPGTRRRTPGLRREEVAQLAGVSPTWYTWLEQGRDIKVSASVLEAVSGALRLNSDERKYLFALALETGAGASALREETPRIGPPLRRILDELRSCPTIISDRHCHIVGWNEAAAHVFMDFELIPEQRRNMIALLFERKEFRRLAVNWEHFVGGFLAIFRAYYGQYVDDDWYDTFLRDMTAAHPDFQPLWEESRVSAAPEVLIEFRHAKAGKMLFHLTSLQLQGNSDLRCSIYTPAPDSPTETKLRRLMDKEVEPAAQ
;
A
#
# COMPACT_ATOMS: atom_id res chain seq x y z
N MET A 1 -9.75 15.58 -2.92
CA MET A 1 -10.68 15.08 -1.88
C MET A 1 -11.44 16.21 -1.23
N ASN A 2 -12.77 16.18 -1.30
CA ASN A 2 -13.60 17.10 -0.53
C ASN A 2 -13.46 16.82 0.98
N GLN A 3 -13.51 17.87 1.81
CA GLN A 3 -13.40 17.80 3.28
C GLN A 3 -14.17 16.63 3.95
N PRO A 4 -15.41 16.26 3.53
CA PRO A 4 -16.13 15.13 4.13
C PRO A 4 -15.46 13.77 3.93
N THR A 5 -14.83 13.54 2.78
CA THR A 5 -14.18 12.26 2.47
C THR A 5 -12.89 12.10 3.28
N ARG A 6 -12.14 13.20 3.47
CA ARG A 6 -10.93 13.24 4.32
C ARG A 6 -11.26 12.84 5.75
N LEU A 7 -12.30 13.47 6.28
CA LEU A 7 -12.78 13.23 7.63
C LEU A 7 -13.32 11.81 7.81
N LYS A 8 -13.97 11.23 6.78
CA LYS A 8 -14.38 9.83 6.79
C LYS A 8 -13.16 8.88 6.80
N ALA A 9 -12.13 9.15 5.99
CA ALA A 9 -10.89 8.37 6.00
C ALA A 9 -10.18 8.44 7.36
N LEU A 10 -10.12 9.64 7.97
CA LEU A 10 -9.60 9.85 9.32
C LEU A 10 -10.37 9.01 10.35
N SER A 11 -11.69 9.03 10.28
CA SER A 11 -12.56 8.27 11.17
C SER A 11 -12.31 6.77 11.08
N SER A 12 -12.33 6.23 9.85
CA SER A 12 -12.07 4.81 9.61
C SER A 12 -10.68 4.38 10.09
N PHE A 13 -9.66 5.20 9.81
CA PHE A 13 -8.29 4.92 10.23
C PHE A 13 -8.15 4.87 11.75
N LEU A 14 -8.64 5.88 12.47
CA LEU A 14 -8.58 5.92 13.94
C LEU A 14 -9.36 4.77 14.57
N MET A 15 -10.54 4.47 14.06
CA MET A 15 -11.35 3.34 14.54
C MET A 15 -10.62 2.00 14.35
N ALA A 16 -9.99 1.78 13.19
CA ALA A 16 -9.24 0.57 12.91
C ALA A 16 -7.99 0.44 13.78
N GLN A 17 -7.22 1.51 13.99
CA GLN A 17 -6.03 1.49 14.85
C GLN A 17 -6.41 1.26 16.32
N ARG A 18 -7.49 1.87 16.79
CA ARG A 18 -8.00 1.64 18.15
C ARG A 18 -8.42 0.18 18.36
N ALA A 19 -9.03 -0.45 17.36
CA ALA A 19 -9.48 -1.84 17.44
C ALA A 19 -8.33 -2.86 17.48
N LYS A 20 -7.11 -2.50 17.01
CA LYS A 20 -5.94 -3.38 16.98
C LYS A 20 -5.21 -3.51 18.32
N LEU A 21 -5.30 -2.50 19.19
CA LEU A 21 -4.58 -2.47 20.46
C LEU A 21 -5.40 -3.03 21.61
N THR A 22 -4.81 -3.96 22.38
CA THR A 22 -5.40 -4.37 23.64
C THR A 22 -5.06 -3.37 24.76
N PRO A 23 -5.86 -3.30 25.82
CA PRO A 23 -5.55 -2.55 27.03
C PRO A 23 -4.18 -2.91 27.61
N GLU A 24 -3.90 -4.21 27.65
CA GLU A 24 -2.65 -4.77 28.16
C GLU A 24 -1.47 -4.28 27.34
N ASP A 25 -1.60 -4.31 26.01
CA ASP A 25 -0.58 -3.73 25.13
C ASP A 25 -0.33 -2.28 25.51
N ALA A 26 -1.37 -1.48 25.75
CA ALA A 26 -1.27 -0.07 26.11
C ALA A 26 -0.89 0.20 27.59
N GLY A 27 -0.58 -0.83 28.38
CA GLY A 27 -0.21 -0.69 29.80
C GLY A 27 -1.40 -0.40 30.74
N LEU A 28 -2.62 -0.65 30.28
CA LEU A 28 -3.85 -0.51 31.05
C LEU A 28 -4.30 -1.86 31.63
N THR A 29 -4.93 -1.83 32.80
CA THR A 29 -5.53 -3.04 33.38
C THR A 29 -6.82 -3.41 32.64
N PRO A 30 -7.06 -4.69 32.31
CA PRO A 30 -8.28 -5.09 31.64
C PRO A 30 -9.49 -4.86 32.55
N GLY A 31 -10.37 -3.92 32.20
CA GLY A 31 -11.66 -3.76 32.88
C GLY A 31 -12.61 -4.95 32.67
N THR A 32 -13.76 -4.92 33.33
CA THR A 32 -14.81 -5.95 33.26
C THR A 32 -15.36 -6.18 31.85
N ARG A 33 -15.99 -7.36 31.64
CA ARG A 33 -16.58 -7.90 30.37
C ARG A 33 -16.78 -6.85 29.26
N ARG A 34 -15.92 -6.89 28.25
CA ARG A 34 -15.92 -5.96 27.11
C ARG A 34 -16.87 -6.44 26.00
N ARG A 35 -17.60 -5.51 25.40
CA ARG A 35 -18.43 -5.74 24.19
C ARG A 35 -17.71 -5.35 22.89
N THR A 36 -16.69 -4.49 22.99
CA THR A 36 -15.97 -3.95 21.83
C THR A 36 -14.52 -4.44 21.87
N PRO A 37 -13.99 -5.01 20.77
CA PRO A 37 -12.59 -5.38 20.69
C PRO A 37 -11.68 -4.13 20.70
N GLY A 38 -10.49 -4.28 21.26
CA GLY A 38 -9.47 -3.24 21.37
C GLY A 38 -9.69 -2.21 22.48
N LEU A 39 -9.07 -1.04 22.33
CA LEU A 39 -9.19 0.09 23.26
C LEU A 39 -10.55 0.79 23.12
N ARG A 40 -11.05 1.36 24.21
CA ARG A 40 -12.20 2.28 24.23
C ARG A 40 -11.74 3.70 23.90
N ARG A 41 -12.66 4.54 23.43
CA ARG A 41 -12.40 5.97 23.20
C ARG A 41 -11.88 6.67 24.46
N GLU A 42 -12.45 6.33 25.61
CA GLU A 42 -12.05 6.85 26.92
C GLU A 42 -10.62 6.44 27.28
N GLU A 43 -10.23 5.21 26.97
CA GLU A 43 -8.88 4.69 27.23
C GLU A 43 -7.84 5.42 26.36
N VAL A 44 -8.14 5.63 25.07
CA VAL A 44 -7.25 6.42 24.19
C VAL A 44 -7.16 7.87 24.64
N ALA A 45 -8.29 8.48 25.02
CA ALA A 45 -8.31 9.85 25.53
C ALA A 45 -7.47 10.02 26.79
N GLN A 46 -7.57 9.06 27.72
CA GLN A 46 -6.75 9.01 28.93
C GLN A 46 -5.26 8.91 28.59
N LEU A 47 -4.87 7.98 27.72
CA LEU A 47 -3.47 7.78 27.31
C LEU A 47 -2.90 9.00 26.58
N ALA A 48 -3.71 9.68 25.77
CA ALA A 48 -3.31 10.88 25.02
C ALA A 48 -3.42 12.18 25.83
N GLY A 49 -3.93 12.15 27.07
CA GLY A 49 -4.10 13.35 27.89
C GLY A 49 -5.13 14.35 27.33
N VAL A 50 -6.17 13.86 26.64
CA VAL A 50 -7.25 14.68 26.07
C VAL A 50 -8.60 14.31 26.66
N SER A 51 -9.63 15.14 26.45
CA SER A 51 -10.97 14.81 26.93
C SER A 51 -11.61 13.68 26.09
N PRO A 52 -12.39 12.77 26.70
CA PRO A 52 -13.09 11.71 25.96
C PRO A 52 -14.02 12.23 24.86
N THR A 53 -14.68 13.35 25.12
CA THR A 53 -15.55 14.04 24.14
C THR A 53 -14.75 14.53 22.94
N TRP A 54 -13.57 15.13 23.18
CA TRP A 54 -12.71 15.62 22.12
C TRP A 54 -12.18 14.48 21.24
N TYR A 55 -11.69 13.39 21.83
CA TYR A 55 -11.24 12.23 21.06
C TYR A 55 -12.39 11.58 20.28
N THR A 56 -13.60 11.56 20.85
CA THR A 56 -14.80 11.07 20.14
C THR A 56 -15.10 11.91 18.90
N TRP A 57 -14.96 13.24 18.97
CA TRP A 57 -15.14 14.11 17.80
C TRP A 57 -14.07 13.89 16.74
N LEU A 58 -12.81 13.72 17.16
CA LEU A 58 -11.72 13.38 16.25
C LEU A 58 -11.98 12.05 15.54
N GLU A 59 -12.28 10.98 16.29
CA GLU A 59 -12.54 9.66 15.71
C GLU A 59 -13.81 9.65 14.85
N GLN A 60 -14.80 10.49 15.13
CA GLN A 60 -16.00 10.61 14.28
C GLN A 60 -15.74 11.40 12.99
N GLY A 61 -14.54 11.92 12.76
CA GLY A 61 -14.26 12.80 11.63
C GLY A 61 -15.11 14.08 11.68
N ARG A 62 -15.32 14.67 12.86
CA ARG A 62 -15.93 16.00 12.93
C ARG A 62 -14.91 17.05 12.52
N ASP A 63 -15.41 18.13 11.92
CA ASP A 63 -14.58 19.28 11.61
C ASP A 63 -14.23 20.03 12.91
N ILE A 64 -13.06 19.75 13.46
CA ILE A 64 -12.53 20.34 14.69
C ILE A 64 -11.09 20.81 14.45
N LYS A 65 -10.69 21.89 15.12
CA LYS A 65 -9.29 22.31 15.12
C LYS A 65 -8.46 21.34 15.94
N VAL A 66 -7.37 20.84 15.35
CA VAL A 66 -6.43 19.92 15.98
C VAL A 66 -5.03 20.50 15.93
N SER A 67 -4.30 20.46 17.05
CA SER A 67 -2.89 20.84 17.08
C SER A 67 -1.99 19.64 16.79
N ALA A 68 -0.82 19.90 16.21
CA ALA A 68 0.21 18.87 16.01
C ALA A 68 0.58 18.17 17.34
N SER A 69 0.68 18.91 18.45
CA SER A 69 0.98 18.34 19.77
C SER A 69 -0.06 17.33 20.25
N VAL A 70 -1.34 17.55 19.95
CA VAL A 70 -2.40 16.61 20.32
C VAL A 70 -2.37 15.38 19.41
N LEU A 71 -2.09 15.54 18.12
CA LEU A 71 -1.91 14.40 17.21
C LEU A 71 -0.70 13.53 17.57
N GLU A 72 0.36 14.13 18.09
CA GLU A 72 1.50 13.39 18.66
C GLU A 72 1.08 12.53 19.84
N ALA A 73 0.34 13.11 20.79
CA ALA A 73 -0.15 12.37 21.95
C ALA A 73 -1.10 11.23 21.54
N VAL A 74 -1.99 11.47 20.58
CA VAL A 74 -2.87 10.42 20.02
C VAL A 74 -2.08 9.34 19.29
N SER A 75 -1.05 9.72 18.54
CA SER A 75 -0.15 8.78 17.85
C SER A 75 0.60 7.89 18.83
N GLY A 76 1.09 8.46 19.95
CA GLY A 76 1.71 7.71 21.03
C GLY A 76 0.73 6.76 21.73
N ALA A 77 -0.48 7.24 22.06
CA ALA A 77 -1.52 6.45 22.69
C ALA A 77 -1.96 5.25 21.82
N LEU A 78 -2.03 5.45 20.50
CA LEU A 78 -2.37 4.41 19.52
C LEU A 78 -1.14 3.64 19.02
N ARG A 79 0.05 3.89 19.57
CA ARG A 79 1.32 3.24 19.18
C ARG A 79 1.54 3.18 17.67
N LEU A 80 1.18 4.26 16.98
CA LEU A 80 1.29 4.33 15.53
C LEU A 80 2.76 4.25 15.12
N ASN A 81 3.05 3.49 14.07
CA ASN A 81 4.37 3.50 13.45
C ASN A 81 4.63 4.83 12.71
N SER A 82 5.84 5.00 12.18
CA SER A 82 6.23 6.25 11.50
C SER A 82 5.33 6.61 10.31
N ASP A 83 4.86 5.62 9.54
CA ASP A 83 4.05 5.84 8.35
C ASP A 83 2.58 6.08 8.71
N GLU A 84 2.06 5.35 9.68
CA GLU A 84 0.74 5.56 10.27
C GLU A 84 0.61 6.95 10.88
N ARG A 85 1.65 7.42 11.58
CA ARG A 85 1.72 8.79 12.11
C ARG A 85 1.70 9.83 10.99
N LYS A 86 2.53 9.68 9.95
CA LYS A 86 2.50 10.60 8.80
C LYS A 86 1.10 10.65 8.16
N TYR A 87 0.48 9.49 7.97
CA TYR A 87 -0.87 9.39 7.41
C TYR A 87 -1.92 10.08 8.30
N LEU A 88 -1.88 9.88 9.62
CA LEU A 88 -2.75 10.58 10.56
C LEU A 88 -2.61 12.11 10.43
N PHE A 89 -1.38 12.60 10.39
CA PHE A 89 -1.10 14.03 10.29
C PHE A 89 -1.61 14.61 8.98
N ALA A 90 -1.38 13.91 7.87
CA ALA A 90 -1.82 14.33 6.55
C ALA A 90 -3.37 14.35 6.43
N LEU A 91 -4.05 13.41 7.10
CA LEU A 91 -5.50 13.40 7.18
C LEU A 91 -6.08 14.44 8.14
N ALA A 92 -5.40 14.78 9.23
CA ALA A 92 -5.97 15.60 10.31
C ALA A 92 -5.60 17.08 10.21
N LEU A 93 -4.36 17.40 9.84
CA LEU A 93 -3.91 18.77 9.63
C LEU A 93 -4.16 19.11 8.17
N GLU A 94 -4.99 20.12 7.91
CA GLU A 94 -5.15 20.75 6.57
C GLU A 94 -3.85 21.44 6.14
N THR A 95 -2.78 20.67 6.02
CA THR A 95 -1.51 21.15 5.53
C THR A 95 -1.56 20.95 4.03
N GLY A 96 -2.07 21.97 3.33
CA GLY A 96 -2.01 22.08 1.86
C GLY A 96 -0.57 22.24 1.35
N ALA A 97 0.34 21.38 1.78
CA ALA A 97 1.75 21.37 1.42
C ALA A 97 2.05 20.05 0.69
N GLY A 98 1.59 19.98 -0.54
CA GLY A 98 1.81 18.84 -1.44
C GLY A 98 1.15 19.03 -2.81
N ALA A 99 0.09 19.83 -2.89
CA ALA A 99 -0.54 20.22 -4.14
C ALA A 99 0.25 21.34 -4.84
N SER A 100 1.53 21.11 -5.14
CA SER A 100 1.96 21.59 -6.45
C SER A 100 1.30 20.63 -7.41
N ALA A 101 0.34 21.12 -8.19
CA ALA A 101 -0.14 20.45 -9.39
C ALA A 101 1.06 20.32 -10.33
N LEU A 102 1.93 19.35 -10.04
CA LEU A 102 2.97 18.92 -10.94
C LEU A 102 2.21 18.44 -12.16
N ARG A 103 2.38 19.19 -13.26
CA ARG A 103 1.84 18.89 -14.58
C ARG A 103 1.81 17.38 -14.77
N GLU A 104 0.64 16.89 -15.18
CA GLU A 104 0.36 15.51 -15.59
C GLU A 104 1.18 15.10 -16.83
N GLU A 105 2.51 15.18 -16.75
CA GLU A 105 3.33 14.38 -17.64
C GLU A 105 3.26 12.96 -17.10
N THR A 106 2.71 12.03 -17.91
CA THR A 106 2.75 10.60 -17.61
C THR A 106 4.17 10.25 -17.19
N PRO A 107 4.39 9.80 -15.94
CA PRO A 107 5.75 9.59 -15.45
C PRO A 107 6.44 8.56 -16.34
N ARG A 108 7.52 8.97 -17.02
CA ARG A 108 8.32 8.08 -17.86
C ARG A 108 9.63 7.77 -17.17
N ILE A 109 10.04 6.50 -17.24
CA ILE A 109 11.36 6.09 -16.77
C ILE A 109 12.44 6.70 -17.69
N GLY A 110 13.40 7.41 -17.10
CA GLY A 110 14.53 7.96 -17.85
C GLY A 110 15.52 6.87 -18.29
N PRO A 111 16.40 7.14 -19.28
CA PRO A 111 17.37 6.17 -19.78
C PRO A 111 18.28 5.53 -18.71
N PRO A 112 18.79 6.27 -17.69
CA PRO A 112 19.59 5.66 -16.64
C PRO A 112 18.82 4.64 -15.80
N LEU A 113 17.56 4.94 -15.46
CA LEU A 113 16.72 4.01 -14.70
C LEU A 113 16.36 2.78 -15.55
N ARG A 114 16.11 2.96 -16.85
CA ARG A 114 15.92 1.83 -17.77
C ARG A 114 17.15 0.93 -17.79
N ARG A 115 18.35 1.50 -17.89
CA ARG A 115 19.59 0.72 -17.85
C ARG A 115 19.73 -0.10 -16.57
N ILE A 116 19.40 0.49 -15.41
CA ILE A 116 19.41 -0.23 -14.13
C ILE A 116 18.42 -1.40 -14.15
N LEU A 117 17.20 -1.20 -14.66
CA LEU A 117 16.21 -2.27 -14.79
C LEU A 117 16.71 -3.44 -15.66
N ASP A 118 17.39 -3.12 -16.76
CA ASP A 118 17.94 -4.13 -17.68
C ASP A 118 19.07 -4.96 -17.04
N GLU A 119 19.81 -4.40 -16.07
CA GLU A 119 20.87 -5.12 -15.33
C GLU A 119 20.31 -6.04 -14.22
N LEU A 120 19.09 -5.77 -13.72
CA LEU A 120 18.45 -6.55 -12.66
C LEU A 120 17.83 -7.87 -13.19
N ARG A 121 18.62 -8.70 -13.87
CA ARG A 121 18.14 -9.91 -14.59
C ARG A 121 17.56 -11.00 -13.70
N SER A 122 18.06 -11.16 -12.46
CA SER A 122 17.55 -12.17 -11.51
C SER A 122 16.48 -11.62 -10.55
N CYS A 123 16.13 -10.33 -10.65
CA CYS A 123 15.22 -9.68 -9.72
C CYS A 123 14.07 -9.04 -10.51
N PRO A 124 12.90 -9.70 -10.60
CA PRO A 124 11.71 -9.08 -11.15
C PRO A 124 11.50 -7.71 -10.51
N THR A 125 11.37 -6.67 -11.34
CA THR A 125 11.29 -5.29 -10.87
C THR A 125 10.19 -4.55 -11.60
N ILE A 126 9.37 -3.81 -10.84
CA ILE A 126 8.25 -3.01 -11.35
C ILE A 126 8.40 -1.59 -10.80
N ILE A 127 8.29 -0.60 -11.69
CA ILE A 127 8.21 0.81 -11.34
C ILE A 127 6.76 1.27 -11.46
N SER A 128 6.23 1.88 -10.41
CA SER A 128 4.90 2.47 -10.41
C SER A 128 4.91 3.92 -9.92
N ASP A 129 3.92 4.70 -10.34
CA ASP A 129 3.66 6.03 -9.80
C ASP A 129 2.88 5.99 -8.47
N ARG A 130 2.55 7.17 -7.94
CA ARG A 130 1.74 7.35 -6.71
C ARG A 130 0.34 6.73 -6.78
N HIS A 131 -0.24 6.63 -7.98
CA HIS A 131 -1.53 6.01 -8.26
C HIS A 131 -1.43 4.49 -8.44
N CYS A 132 -0.23 3.93 -8.33
CA CYS A 132 0.08 2.53 -8.65
C CYS A 132 -0.09 2.18 -10.15
N HIS A 133 -0.05 3.18 -11.06
CA HIS A 133 0.13 2.89 -12.47
C HIS A 133 1.56 2.41 -12.72
N ILE A 134 1.69 1.31 -13.45
CA ILE A 134 2.95 0.71 -13.83
C ILE A 134 3.53 1.52 -15.00
N VAL A 135 4.69 2.12 -14.78
CA VAL A 135 5.38 2.99 -15.75
C VAL A 135 6.67 2.36 -16.29
N GLY A 136 7.09 1.22 -15.73
CA GLY A 136 8.24 0.48 -16.19
C GLY A 136 8.39 -0.87 -15.49
N TRP A 137 9.05 -1.81 -16.14
CA TRP A 137 9.39 -3.12 -15.59
C TRP A 137 10.58 -3.70 -16.35
N ASN A 138 11.22 -4.72 -15.79
CA ASN A 138 12.27 -5.46 -16.47
C ASN A 138 11.74 -6.79 -17.06
N GLU A 139 12.58 -7.44 -17.87
CA GLU A 139 12.28 -8.72 -18.51
C GLU A 139 11.87 -9.81 -17.49
N ALA A 140 12.59 -9.91 -16.37
CA ALA A 140 12.26 -10.85 -15.30
C ALA A 140 10.85 -10.66 -14.73
N ALA A 141 10.37 -9.41 -14.61
CA ALA A 141 8.99 -9.13 -14.22
C ALA A 141 7.97 -9.56 -15.27
N ALA A 142 8.27 -9.39 -16.56
CA ALA A 142 7.40 -9.85 -17.64
C ALA A 142 7.19 -11.37 -17.60
N HIS A 143 8.24 -12.13 -17.30
CA HIS A 143 8.15 -13.59 -17.19
C HIS A 143 7.50 -14.09 -15.89
N VAL A 144 7.67 -13.38 -14.76
CA VAL A 144 7.12 -13.82 -13.47
C VAL A 144 5.65 -13.43 -13.30
N PHE A 145 5.27 -12.23 -13.74
CA PHE A 145 3.93 -11.70 -13.55
C PHE A 145 3.11 -11.88 -14.82
N MET A 146 3.40 -11.04 -15.81
CA MET A 146 2.91 -11.09 -17.17
C MET A 146 3.62 -9.99 -17.96
N ASP A 147 3.62 -10.12 -19.28
CA ASP A 147 4.05 -9.02 -20.13
C ASP A 147 3.04 -7.87 -20.08
N PHE A 148 3.43 -6.80 -19.38
CA PHE A 148 2.61 -5.61 -19.25
C PHE A 148 2.51 -4.82 -20.57
N GLU A 149 3.38 -5.08 -21.58
CA GLU A 149 3.25 -4.44 -22.90
C GLU A 149 1.92 -4.80 -23.55
N LEU A 150 1.43 -6.02 -23.31
CA LEU A 150 0.16 -6.53 -23.82
C LEU A 150 -1.09 -5.90 -23.18
N ILE A 151 -0.92 -5.11 -22.12
CA ILE A 151 -2.01 -4.38 -21.45
C ILE A 151 -1.99 -2.94 -21.95
N PRO A 152 -3.13 -2.34 -22.34
CA PRO A 152 -3.19 -0.91 -22.67
C PRO A 152 -2.71 -0.05 -21.51
N GLU A 153 -1.93 1.01 -21.78
CA GLU A 153 -1.31 1.86 -20.75
C GLU A 153 -2.28 2.31 -19.65
N GLN A 154 -3.48 2.73 -20.02
CA GLN A 154 -4.51 3.24 -19.11
C GLN A 154 -5.06 2.16 -18.16
N ARG A 155 -4.82 0.88 -18.48
CA ARG A 155 -5.23 -0.27 -17.66
C ARG A 155 -4.09 -0.88 -16.87
N ARG A 156 -2.87 -0.35 -16.98
CA ARG A 156 -1.69 -0.83 -16.24
C ARG A 156 -1.68 -0.29 -14.82
N ASN A 157 -2.75 -0.50 -14.05
CA ASN A 157 -2.76 -0.19 -12.61
C ASN A 157 -2.53 -1.47 -11.80
N MET A 158 -1.47 -1.51 -10.99
CA MET A 158 -1.08 -2.73 -10.26
C MET A 158 -2.21 -3.23 -9.36
N ILE A 159 -2.89 -2.34 -8.64
CA ILE A 159 -3.99 -2.73 -7.75
C ILE A 159 -5.14 -3.27 -8.59
N ALA A 160 -5.57 -2.57 -9.64
CA ALA A 160 -6.64 -3.08 -10.50
C ALA A 160 -6.30 -4.47 -11.09
N LEU A 161 -5.07 -4.66 -11.58
CA LEU A 161 -4.62 -5.94 -12.13
C LEU A 161 -4.67 -7.08 -11.10
N LEU A 162 -4.32 -6.82 -9.83
CA LEU A 162 -4.38 -7.83 -8.77
C LEU A 162 -5.81 -8.36 -8.50
N PHE A 163 -6.84 -7.55 -8.78
CA PHE A 163 -8.25 -7.93 -8.62
C PHE A 163 -8.91 -8.41 -9.92
N GLU A 164 -8.58 -7.80 -11.06
CA GLU A 164 -9.20 -8.11 -12.36
C GLU A 164 -8.66 -9.40 -13.00
N ARG A 165 -7.36 -9.67 -12.87
CA ARG A 165 -6.67 -10.74 -13.59
C ARG A 165 -6.57 -11.99 -12.72
N LYS A 166 -7.15 -13.09 -13.21
CA LYS A 166 -7.15 -14.39 -12.52
C LYS A 166 -5.72 -14.95 -12.39
N GLU A 167 -4.84 -14.56 -13.30
CA GLU A 167 -3.42 -14.91 -13.32
C GLU A 167 -2.72 -14.43 -12.04
N PHE A 168 -2.92 -13.16 -11.65
CA PHE A 168 -2.35 -12.62 -10.41
C PHE A 168 -2.93 -13.28 -9.16
N ARG A 169 -4.24 -13.55 -9.16
CA ARG A 169 -4.90 -14.24 -8.04
C ARG A 169 -4.42 -15.68 -7.86
N ARG A 170 -4.07 -16.37 -8.95
CA ARG A 170 -3.48 -17.72 -8.93
C ARG A 170 -1.99 -17.71 -8.60
N LEU A 171 -1.29 -16.66 -9.00
CA LEU A 171 0.14 -16.52 -8.79
C LEU A 171 0.46 -16.40 -7.30
N ALA A 172 -0.18 -15.49 -6.57
CA ALA A 172 0.10 -15.29 -5.15
C ALA A 172 -0.64 -16.29 -4.26
N VAL A 173 0.10 -17.15 -3.54
CA VAL A 173 -0.52 -18.09 -2.57
C VAL A 173 -1.17 -17.33 -1.42
N ASN A 174 -0.47 -16.33 -0.90
CA ASN A 174 -0.99 -15.43 0.13
C ASN A 174 -1.50 -14.15 -0.52
N TRP A 175 -2.43 -14.27 -1.48
CA TRP A 175 -2.92 -13.15 -2.30
C TRP A 175 -3.40 -11.97 -1.45
N GLU A 176 -4.17 -12.21 -0.39
CA GLU A 176 -4.66 -11.15 0.50
C GLU A 176 -3.51 -10.38 1.16
N HIS A 177 -2.44 -11.07 1.59
CA HIS A 177 -1.27 -10.43 2.18
C HIS A 177 -0.49 -9.60 1.14
N PHE A 178 -0.35 -10.14 -0.08
CA PHE A 178 0.31 -9.46 -1.18
C PHE A 178 -0.44 -8.18 -1.60
N VAL A 179 -1.76 -8.28 -1.76
CA VAL A 179 -2.64 -7.13 -2.04
C VAL A 179 -2.61 -6.13 -0.89
N GLY A 180 -2.65 -6.61 0.37
CA GLY A 180 -2.58 -5.77 1.56
C GLY A 180 -1.34 -4.89 1.60
N GLY A 181 -0.18 -5.37 1.10
CA GLY A 181 1.03 -4.58 0.96
C GLY A 181 0.87 -3.40 -0.01
N PHE A 182 0.29 -3.63 -1.19
CA PHE A 182 0.01 -2.56 -2.15
C PHE A 182 -1.07 -1.58 -1.65
N LEU A 183 -2.11 -2.07 -0.99
CA LEU A 183 -3.14 -1.22 -0.39
C LEU A 183 -2.59 -0.36 0.74
N ALA A 184 -1.60 -0.86 1.50
CA ALA A 184 -0.94 -0.08 2.54
C ALA A 184 -0.12 1.09 1.97
N ILE A 185 0.56 0.84 0.84
CA ILE A 185 1.29 1.86 0.06
C ILE A 185 0.32 2.89 -0.53
N PHE A 186 -0.74 2.40 -1.19
CA PHE A 186 -1.78 3.24 -1.77
C PHE A 186 -2.40 4.18 -0.74
N ARG A 187 -2.66 3.68 0.47
CA ARG A 187 -3.19 4.48 1.56
C ARG A 187 -2.22 5.57 2.01
N ALA A 188 -0.92 5.28 2.07
CA ALA A 188 0.08 6.30 2.37
C ALA A 188 0.02 7.47 1.37
N TYR A 189 -0.04 7.18 0.06
CA TYR A 189 -0.19 8.21 -0.97
C TYR A 189 -1.54 8.91 -0.93
N TYR A 190 -2.64 8.19 -0.68
CA TYR A 190 -3.97 8.77 -0.55
C TYR A 190 -4.03 9.84 0.55
N GLY A 191 -3.32 9.63 1.67
CA GLY A 191 -3.26 10.63 2.74
C GLY A 191 -2.32 11.78 2.42
N GLN A 192 -1.23 11.54 1.71
CA GLN A 192 -0.30 12.59 1.31
C GLN A 192 -0.91 13.52 0.24
N TYR A 193 -1.69 12.96 -0.69
CA TYR A 193 -2.31 13.66 -1.81
C TYR A 193 -3.82 13.78 -1.61
N VAL A 194 -4.23 14.33 -0.46
CA VAL A 194 -5.65 14.49 -0.15
C VAL A 194 -6.39 15.23 -1.25
N ASP A 195 -5.85 16.25 -1.89
CA ASP A 195 -6.61 17.04 -2.88
C ASP A 195 -6.80 16.34 -4.25
N ASP A 196 -6.30 15.12 -4.43
CA ASP A 196 -6.40 14.39 -5.69
C ASP A 196 -7.64 13.49 -5.76
N ASP A 197 -8.63 13.91 -6.55
CA ASP A 197 -9.91 13.21 -6.73
C ASP A 197 -9.79 11.88 -7.49
N TRP A 198 -8.64 11.58 -8.10
CA TRP A 198 -8.39 10.30 -8.76
C TRP A 198 -8.51 9.14 -7.77
N TYR A 199 -7.99 9.29 -6.54
CA TYR A 199 -8.03 8.23 -5.54
C TYR A 199 -9.47 7.92 -5.10
N ASP A 200 -10.29 8.95 -4.89
CA ASP A 200 -11.68 8.79 -4.48
C ASP A 200 -12.50 8.08 -5.58
N THR A 201 -12.24 8.45 -6.84
CA THR A 201 -12.84 7.78 -8.01
C THR A 201 -12.40 6.32 -8.10
N PHE A 202 -11.11 6.05 -7.99
CA PHE A 202 -10.56 4.70 -8.03
C PHE A 202 -11.12 3.82 -6.90
N LEU A 203 -11.17 4.31 -5.66
CA LEU A 203 -11.71 3.57 -4.52
C LEU A 203 -13.18 3.22 -4.72
N ARG A 204 -14.00 4.17 -5.20
CA ARG A 204 -15.42 3.94 -5.49
C ARG A 204 -15.59 2.87 -6.56
N ASP A 205 -14.87 2.99 -7.66
CA ASP A 205 -15.02 2.11 -8.81
C ASP A 205 -14.53 0.69 -8.49
N MET A 206 -13.39 0.56 -7.80
CA MET A 206 -12.87 -0.72 -7.31
C MET A 206 -13.80 -1.39 -6.31
N THR A 207 -14.36 -0.64 -5.37
CA THR A 207 -15.33 -1.15 -4.39
C THR A 207 -16.59 -1.66 -5.06
N ALA A 208 -17.08 -0.96 -6.09
CA ALA A 208 -18.27 -1.37 -6.84
C ALA A 208 -18.01 -2.60 -7.72
N ALA A 209 -16.83 -2.69 -8.35
CA ALA A 209 -16.49 -3.76 -9.28
C ALA A 209 -16.01 -5.06 -8.57
N HIS A 210 -15.38 -4.95 -7.40
CA HIS A 210 -14.70 -6.05 -6.74
C HIS A 210 -15.12 -6.19 -5.27
N PRO A 211 -16.03 -7.12 -4.93
CA PRO A 211 -16.52 -7.31 -3.56
C PRO A 211 -15.43 -7.58 -2.51
N ASP A 212 -14.35 -8.26 -2.92
CA ASP A 212 -13.21 -8.58 -2.05
C ASP A 212 -12.34 -7.35 -1.72
N PHE A 213 -12.50 -6.23 -2.44
CA PHE A 213 -11.69 -5.02 -2.28
C PHE A 213 -11.97 -4.31 -0.96
N GLN A 214 -13.25 -4.10 -0.64
CA GLN A 214 -13.64 -3.28 0.50
C GLN A 214 -13.17 -3.85 1.85
N PRO A 215 -13.31 -5.16 2.15
CA PRO A 215 -12.77 -5.73 3.38
C PRO A 215 -11.26 -5.51 3.54
N LEU A 216 -10.50 -5.71 2.46
CA LEU A 216 -9.03 -5.50 2.46
C LEU A 216 -8.67 -4.01 2.60
N TRP A 217 -9.48 -3.11 2.05
CA TRP A 217 -9.33 -1.68 2.26
C TRP A 217 -9.68 -1.25 3.69
N GLU A 218 -10.61 -1.92 4.37
CA GLU A 218 -11.01 -1.56 5.74
C GLU A 218 -9.98 -2.00 6.80
N GLU A 219 -9.11 -2.97 6.51
CA GLU A 219 -8.01 -3.37 7.41
C GLU A 219 -7.05 -2.22 7.79
N SER A 220 -7.06 -1.14 7.00
CA SER A 220 -6.39 0.13 7.32
C SER A 220 -4.91 0.00 7.70
N ARG A 221 -4.20 -0.98 7.12
CA ARG A 221 -2.74 -1.08 7.26
C ARG A 221 -2.10 0.08 6.50
N VAL A 222 -1.14 0.77 7.09
CA VAL A 222 -0.35 1.81 6.41
C VAL A 222 1.12 1.45 6.56
N SER A 223 1.82 1.35 5.44
CA SER A 223 3.25 1.06 5.39
C SER A 223 3.80 1.54 4.06
N ALA A 224 4.88 2.32 4.11
CA ALA A 224 5.58 2.78 2.93
C ALA A 224 6.53 1.72 2.36
N ALA A 225 6.87 0.66 3.11
CA ALA A 225 7.76 -0.42 2.67
C ALA A 225 7.51 -1.71 3.46
N PRO A 226 6.47 -2.51 3.11
CA PRO A 226 6.23 -3.78 3.77
C PRO A 226 7.29 -4.81 3.34
N GLU A 227 8.12 -5.27 4.28
CA GLU A 227 8.96 -6.46 4.05
C GLU A 227 8.10 -7.71 4.06
N VAL A 228 7.96 -8.34 2.90
CA VAL A 228 7.10 -9.51 2.72
C VAL A 228 7.88 -10.61 2.02
N LEU A 229 7.93 -11.80 2.63
CA LEU A 229 8.25 -13.03 1.90
C LEU A 229 7.00 -13.44 1.12
N ILE A 230 7.09 -13.36 -0.20
CA ILE A 230 5.99 -13.67 -1.11
C ILE A 230 6.22 -15.06 -1.69
N GLU A 231 5.22 -15.93 -1.55
CA GLU A 231 5.16 -17.21 -2.24
C GLU A 231 4.31 -17.10 -3.50
N PHE A 232 4.96 -17.31 -4.65
CA PHE A 232 4.30 -17.44 -5.94
C PHE A 232 4.19 -18.90 -6.37
N ARG A 233 3.04 -19.27 -6.94
CA ARG A 233 2.82 -20.51 -7.71
C ARG A 233 2.76 -20.17 -9.18
N HIS A 234 3.93 -20.01 -9.78
CA HIS A 234 4.06 -19.69 -11.19
C HIS A 234 3.61 -20.89 -12.06
N ALA A 235 2.80 -20.65 -13.09
CA ALA A 235 2.20 -21.71 -13.90
C ALA A 235 3.25 -22.62 -14.56
N LYS A 236 4.38 -22.06 -15.00
CA LYS A 236 5.46 -22.79 -15.69
C LYS A 236 6.61 -23.22 -14.78
N ALA A 237 6.85 -22.48 -13.68
CA ALA A 237 8.03 -22.66 -12.81
C ALA A 237 7.69 -23.23 -11.41
N GLY A 238 6.39 -23.40 -11.12
CA GLY A 238 5.89 -23.87 -9.84
C GLY A 238 6.16 -22.87 -8.71
N LYS A 239 6.44 -23.39 -7.51
CA LYS A 239 6.69 -22.57 -6.31
C LYS A 239 7.97 -21.71 -6.46
N MET A 240 7.84 -20.41 -6.21
CA MET A 240 8.90 -19.40 -6.20
C MET A 240 8.74 -18.52 -4.96
N LEU A 241 9.85 -18.12 -4.33
CA LEU A 241 9.89 -17.35 -3.09
C LEU A 241 10.71 -16.07 -3.30
N PHE A 242 10.11 -14.93 -2.97
CA PHE A 242 10.72 -13.63 -3.15
C PHE A 242 10.62 -12.78 -1.89
N HIS A 243 11.67 -12.04 -1.57
CA HIS A 243 11.59 -10.89 -0.67
C HIS A 243 11.22 -9.65 -1.47
N LEU A 244 10.14 -8.98 -1.09
CA LEU A 244 9.76 -7.70 -1.68
C LEU A 244 10.48 -6.55 -0.97
N THR A 245 11.22 -5.76 -1.73
CA THR A 245 11.80 -4.49 -1.29
C THR A 245 11.16 -3.36 -2.08
N SER A 246 10.67 -2.34 -1.38
CA SER A 246 10.12 -1.12 -1.99
C SER A 246 11.07 0.06 -1.77
N LEU A 247 11.47 0.72 -2.85
CA LEU A 247 12.33 1.91 -2.82
C LEU A 247 11.57 3.10 -3.43
N GLN A 248 11.60 4.26 -2.77
CA GLN A 248 11.09 5.50 -3.36
C GLN A 248 12.22 6.16 -4.16
N LEU A 249 11.96 6.48 -5.43
CA LEU A 249 12.91 7.19 -6.28
C LEU A 249 12.80 8.69 -6.00
N GLN A 250 13.95 9.32 -5.76
CA GLN A 250 14.02 10.76 -5.58
C GLN A 250 13.79 11.47 -6.92
N GLY A 251 12.99 12.54 -6.90
CA GLY A 251 12.61 13.31 -8.08
C GLY A 251 11.17 13.79 -8.03
N ASN A 252 10.72 14.43 -9.10
CA ASN A 252 9.41 15.10 -9.14
C ASN A 252 8.24 14.17 -9.53
N SER A 253 8.44 12.85 -9.61
CA SER A 253 7.49 11.92 -10.22
C SER A 253 6.93 10.86 -9.27
N ASP A 254 7.20 10.96 -7.96
CA ASP A 254 6.75 10.03 -6.92
C ASP A 254 6.87 8.55 -7.30
N LEU A 255 7.92 8.22 -8.05
CA LEU A 255 8.12 6.87 -8.55
C LEU A 255 8.55 5.94 -7.42
N ARG A 256 8.04 4.72 -7.48
CA ARG A 256 8.34 3.63 -6.57
C ARG A 256 8.88 2.45 -7.35
N CYS A 257 10.00 1.91 -6.89
CA CYS A 257 10.62 0.70 -7.41
C CYS A 257 10.32 -0.47 -6.47
N SER A 258 9.59 -1.47 -6.97
CA SER A 258 9.28 -2.72 -6.27
C SER A 258 10.15 -3.83 -6.82
N ILE A 259 11.09 -4.32 -6.01
CA ILE A 259 12.08 -5.33 -6.38
C ILE A 259 11.76 -6.64 -5.66
N TYR A 260 11.63 -7.72 -6.42
CA TYR A 260 11.36 -9.06 -5.91
C TYR A 260 12.66 -9.86 -5.94
N THR A 261 13.39 -9.88 -4.82
CA THR A 261 14.67 -10.59 -4.72
C THR A 261 14.43 -12.06 -4.42
N PRO A 262 14.94 -13.02 -5.22
CA PRO A 262 14.80 -14.45 -4.91
C PRO A 262 15.30 -14.77 -3.50
N ALA A 263 14.53 -15.55 -2.73
CA ALA A 263 14.94 -15.96 -1.40
C ALA A 263 16.22 -16.82 -1.46
N PRO A 264 17.27 -16.54 -0.66
CA PRO A 264 18.59 -17.15 -0.80
C PRO A 264 18.60 -18.67 -0.61
N ASP A 265 17.75 -19.19 0.28
CA ASP A 265 17.65 -20.63 0.57
C ASP A 265 16.60 -21.34 -0.31
N SER A 266 16.32 -20.82 -1.50
CA SER A 266 15.29 -21.36 -2.40
C SER A 266 15.82 -21.57 -3.82
N PRO A 267 15.24 -22.52 -4.59
CA PRO A 267 15.60 -22.72 -6.00
C PRO A 267 15.06 -21.62 -6.94
N THR A 268 14.52 -20.52 -6.38
CA THR A 268 13.77 -19.50 -7.12
C THR A 268 14.60 -18.82 -8.19
N GLU A 269 15.84 -18.44 -7.89
CA GLU A 269 16.71 -17.79 -8.86
C GLU A 269 17.03 -18.71 -10.05
N THR A 270 17.41 -19.96 -9.79
CA THR A 270 17.66 -20.94 -10.85
C THR A 270 16.42 -21.20 -11.70
N LYS A 271 15.24 -21.26 -11.07
CA LYS A 271 13.96 -21.41 -11.78
C LYS A 271 13.65 -20.20 -12.66
N LEU A 272 13.91 -18.99 -12.16
CA LEU A 272 13.71 -17.75 -12.90
C LEU A 272 14.60 -17.70 -14.14
N ARG A 273 15.90 -17.99 -13.99
CA ARG A 273 16.82 -18.04 -15.15
C ARG A 273 16.35 -19.03 -16.21
N ARG A 274 15.98 -20.26 -15.80
CA ARG A 274 15.43 -21.28 -16.72
C ARG A 274 14.13 -20.84 -17.38
N LEU A 275 13.30 -20.07 -16.69
CA LEU A 275 12.04 -19.56 -17.25
C LEU A 275 12.33 -18.54 -18.35
N MET A 276 13.31 -17.65 -18.13
CA MET A 276 13.75 -16.65 -19.11
C MET A 276 14.42 -17.32 -20.31
N ASP A 277 15.33 -18.27 -20.09
CA ASP A 277 16.06 -18.95 -21.17
C ASP A 277 15.13 -19.75 -22.10
N LYS A 278 14.11 -20.42 -21.55
CA LYS A 278 13.18 -21.28 -22.31
C LYS A 278 12.22 -20.52 -23.22
N GLU A 279 12.03 -19.22 -23.01
CA GLU A 279 11.19 -18.38 -23.87
C GLU A 279 12.00 -17.61 -24.92
N VAL A 280 13.34 -17.62 -24.81
CA VAL A 280 14.25 -17.06 -25.82
C VAL A 280 14.54 -18.05 -26.96
N GLU A 281 14.30 -19.35 -26.78
CA GLU A 281 14.26 -20.29 -27.92
C GLU A 281 12.97 -20.08 -28.72
N PRO A 282 13.01 -19.49 -29.94
CA PRO A 282 11.84 -19.50 -30.80
C PRO A 282 11.57 -20.96 -31.19
N ALA A 283 10.30 -21.29 -31.41
CA ALA A 283 9.88 -22.56 -31.99
C ALA A 283 10.74 -22.89 -33.22
N ALA A 284 11.72 -23.76 -33.04
CA ALA A 284 12.46 -24.35 -34.13
C ALA A 284 11.60 -25.49 -34.66
N GLN A 285 11.10 -25.26 -35.89
CA GLN A 285 10.38 -26.14 -36.82
C GLN A 285 8.85 -26.03 -36.82
#